data_AF-A0A2E8VQA2-F1
#
_entry.id   AF-A0A2E8VQA2-F1
#
_cell.length_a   1.000
_cell.length_b   1.000
_cell.length_c   1.000
_cell.angle_alpha   90.00
_cell.angle_beta   90.00
_cell.angle_gamma   90.00
#
_symmetry.space_group_name_H-M   'P 1'
#
loop_
_entity.id
_entity.type
_entity.pdbx_description
1 polymer ?
#
loop_
_entity_poly.entity_id
_entity_poly.type
_entity_poly.pdbx_seq_one_letter_code
_entity_poly.pdbx_strand_id
1 'polypeptide(L)'
;MDLTAATEKARALAQGLYPHQVEGVAFLLGRERAILADDMGLGKTRQSIVALAAACRSGPYLVVCPASVKLNWKREIQAAGRAEPVHVLGPTRPPLQASPAGSSSTTTC
;
A
#
# COMPACT_ATOMS: atom_id res chain seq x y z
N MET A 1 -6.01 -16.12 22.82
CA MET A 1 -5.97 -15.58 21.44
C MET A 1 -6.47 -16.68 20.53
N ASP A 2 -7.65 -16.51 19.93
CA ASP A 2 -8.25 -17.56 19.12
C ASP A 2 -7.79 -17.44 17.66
N LEU A 3 -6.67 -18.10 17.33
CA LEU A 3 -6.19 -18.21 15.95
C LEU A 3 -7.20 -18.92 15.04
N THR A 4 -8.12 -19.72 15.60
CA THR A 4 -9.13 -20.48 14.87
C THR A 4 -10.10 -19.54 14.15
N ALA A 5 -10.65 -18.56 14.87
CA ALA A 5 -11.55 -17.55 14.31
C ALA A 5 -10.86 -16.67 13.24
N ALA A 6 -9.60 -16.29 13.46
CA ALA A 6 -8.82 -15.52 12.48
C ALA A 6 -8.53 -16.33 11.21
N THR A 7 -8.28 -17.63 11.35
CA THR A 7 -8.01 -18.56 10.25
C THR A 7 -9.26 -18.82 9.41
N GLU A 8 -10.43 -18.97 10.05
CA GLU A 8 -11.70 -19.14 9.34
C GLU A 8 -12.06 -17.89 8.51
N LYS A 9 -11.89 -16.69 9.11
CA LYS A 9 -12.05 -15.42 8.40
C LYS A 9 -11.07 -15.29 7.23
N ALA A 10 -9.80 -15.62 7.44
CA ALA A 10 -8.78 -15.60 6.40
C ALA A 10 -9.13 -16.54 5.24
N ARG A 11 -9.61 -17.76 5.53
CA ARG A 11 -10.03 -18.75 4.53
C ARG A 11 -11.23 -18.29 3.71
N ALA A 12 -12.20 -17.61 4.33
CA ALA A 12 -13.34 -17.01 3.63
C ALA A 12 -12.91 -15.93 2.61
N LEU A 13 -11.80 -15.24 2.89
CA LEU A 13 -11.21 -14.21 2.02
C LEU A 13 -10.18 -14.79 1.04
N ALA A 14 -9.87 -16.09 1.14
CA ALA A 14 -8.72 -16.74 0.51
C ALA A 14 -8.96 -17.19 -0.94
N GLN A 15 -9.99 -16.73 -1.64
CA GLN A 15 -10.17 -17.11 -3.04
C GLN A 15 -8.92 -16.73 -3.87
N GLY A 16 -8.14 -17.75 -4.25
CA GLY A 16 -6.89 -17.61 -4.99
C GLY A 16 -5.61 -17.39 -4.16
N LEU A 17 -5.60 -17.60 -2.84
CA LEU A 17 -4.37 -17.60 -2.02
C LEU A 17 -3.85 -19.03 -1.77
N TYR A 18 -2.53 -19.16 -1.68
CA TYR A 18 -1.86 -20.42 -1.27
C TYR A 18 -2.02 -20.69 0.24
N PRO A 19 -1.92 -21.95 0.70
CA PRO A 19 -2.11 -22.29 2.12
C PRO A 19 -1.26 -21.45 3.09
N HIS A 20 0.03 -21.27 2.82
CA HIS A 20 0.93 -20.46 3.65
C HIS A 20 0.50 -18.99 3.70
N GLN A 21 -0.13 -18.48 2.65
CA GLN A 21 -0.62 -17.11 2.62
C GLN A 21 -1.87 -16.93 3.48
N VAL A 22 -2.72 -17.97 3.58
CA VAL A 22 -3.87 -17.97 4.50
C VAL A 22 -3.40 -17.91 5.95
N GLU A 23 -2.35 -18.66 6.28
CA GLU A 23 -1.71 -18.61 7.60
C GLU A 23 -1.14 -17.23 7.89
N GLY A 24 -0.45 -16.61 6.92
CA GLY A 24 0.06 -15.24 7.04
C GLY A 24 -1.04 -14.20 7.27
N VAL A 25 -2.18 -14.32 6.57
CA VAL A 25 -3.35 -13.45 6.78
C VAL A 25 -3.93 -13.64 8.19
N ALA A 26 -4.11 -14.89 8.63
CA ALA A 26 -4.61 -15.19 9.98
C ALA A 26 -3.66 -14.65 11.06
N PHE A 27 -2.35 -14.78 10.84
CA PHE A 27 -1.31 -14.23 11.71
C PHE A 27 -1.43 -12.71 11.87
N LEU A 28 -1.67 -11.99 10.77
CA LEU A 28 -1.89 -10.54 10.77
C LEU A 28 -3.21 -10.15 11.46
N LEU A 29 -4.32 -10.83 11.18
CA LEU A 29 -5.63 -10.50 11.73
C LEU A 29 -5.71 -10.67 13.26
N GLY A 30 -4.93 -11.59 13.82
CA GLY A 30 -4.89 -11.83 15.26
C GLY A 30 -4.04 -10.83 16.07
N ARG A 31 -3.41 -9.83 15.42
CA ARG A 31 -2.42 -8.96 16.06
C ARG A 31 -2.60 -7.49 15.66
N GLU A 32 -2.38 -6.59 16.62
CA GLU A 32 -2.30 -5.16 16.30
C GLU A 32 -0.99 -4.77 15.61
N ARG A 33 0.10 -5.49 15.92
CA ARG A 33 1.45 -5.25 15.41
C ARG A 33 2.09 -6.58 15.07
N ALA A 34 2.62 -6.71 13.87
CA ALA A 34 3.16 -7.96 13.35
C ALA A 34 4.25 -7.70 12.30
N ILE A 35 5.17 -8.65 12.16
CA ILE A 35 6.19 -8.66 11.09
C ILE A 35 5.97 -9.94 10.28
N LEU A 36 5.64 -9.78 9.00
CA LEU A 36 5.63 -10.89 8.05
C LEU A 36 7.03 -11.04 7.44
N ALA A 37 7.74 -12.07 7.89
CA ALA A 37 9.14 -12.33 7.52
C ALA A 37 9.30 -13.48 6.50
N ASP A 38 8.24 -13.80 5.75
CA ASP A 38 8.30 -14.80 4.67
C ASP A 38 9.36 -14.45 3.61
N ASP A 39 9.86 -15.45 2.90
CA ASP A 39 10.80 -15.26 1.79
C ASP A 39 10.28 -14.32 0.69
N MET A 40 11.23 -13.77 -0.07
CA MET A 40 10.95 -12.95 -1.25
C MET A 40 10.14 -13.76 -2.27
N GLY A 41 9.11 -13.15 -2.86
CA GLY A 41 8.24 -13.81 -3.85
C GLY A 41 7.03 -14.56 -3.28
N LEU A 42 6.93 -14.81 -1.97
CA LEU A 42 5.81 -15.55 -1.36
C LEU A 42 4.49 -14.76 -1.26
N GLY A 43 4.43 -13.54 -1.82
CA GLY A 43 3.19 -12.76 -1.92
C GLY A 43 2.79 -12.02 -0.64
N LYS A 44 3.75 -11.60 0.19
CA LYS A 44 3.53 -10.78 1.40
C LYS A 44 2.64 -9.55 1.18
N THR A 45 2.76 -8.90 0.02
CA THR A 45 1.91 -7.77 -0.38
C THR A 45 0.44 -8.16 -0.43
N ARG A 46 0.11 -9.26 -1.10
CA ARG A 46 -1.26 -9.75 -1.23
C ARG A 46 -1.83 -10.20 0.12
N GLN A 47 -1.04 -10.91 0.93
CA GLN A 47 -1.42 -11.25 2.30
C GLN A 47 -1.78 -9.99 3.12
N SER A 48 -0.95 -8.95 3.03
CA SER A 48 -1.17 -7.69 3.76
C SER A 48 -2.44 -6.98 3.31
N ILE A 49 -2.69 -6.91 2.00
CA ILE A 49 -3.89 -6.27 1.44
C ILE A 49 -5.17 -6.98 1.89
N VAL A 50 -5.18 -8.32 1.85
CA VAL A 50 -6.32 -9.13 2.30
C VAL A 50 -6.58 -8.93 3.79
N ALA A 51 -5.53 -8.96 4.61
CA ALA A 51 -5.66 -8.70 6.05
C ALA A 51 -6.20 -7.28 6.33
N LEU A 52 -5.70 -6.26 5.62
CA LEU A 52 -6.17 -4.87 5.75
C LEU A 52 -7.63 -4.71 5.34
N ALA A 53 -8.08 -5.40 4.29
CA ALA A 53 -9.48 -5.37 3.88
C ALA A 53 -10.41 -5.95 4.96
N ALA A 54 -9.94 -6.98 5.66
CA ALA A 54 -10.70 -7.70 6.67
C ALA A 54 -10.62 -7.12 8.08
N ALA A 55 -9.63 -6.28 8.37
CA ALA A 55 -9.50 -5.63 9.66
C ALA A 55 -10.62 -4.62 9.96
N CYS A 56 -11.43 -4.22 8.95
CA CYS A 56 -12.58 -3.31 9.08
C CYS A 56 -12.33 -2.09 9.98
N ARG A 57 -11.11 -1.54 9.98
CA ARG A 57 -10.80 -0.33 10.74
C ARG A 57 -11.34 0.87 9.99
N SER A 58 -12.03 1.76 10.70
CA SER A 58 -12.50 3.04 10.17
C SER A 58 -11.32 3.96 9.84
N GLY A 59 -11.29 4.50 8.62
CA GLY A 59 -10.31 5.51 8.20
C GLY A 59 -9.33 5.05 7.12
N PRO A 60 -8.46 5.97 6.65
CA PRO A 60 -7.52 5.70 5.57
C PRO A 60 -6.36 4.79 6.03
N TYR A 61 -5.84 3.99 5.11
CA TYR A 61 -4.65 3.17 5.31
C TYR A 61 -3.42 3.84 4.67
N LEU A 62 -2.27 3.78 5.35
CA LEU A 62 -0.99 4.28 4.83
C LEU A 62 -0.04 3.11 4.60
N VAL A 63 0.49 3.01 3.38
CA VAL A 63 1.55 2.06 3.01
C VAL A 63 2.84 2.84 2.79
N VAL A 64 3.89 2.48 3.53
CA VAL A 64 5.25 3.02 3.34
C VAL A 64 6.09 1.96 2.65
N CYS A 65 6.67 2.30 1.50
CA CYS A 65 7.48 1.38 0.71
C CYS A 65 8.53 2.14 -0.12
N PRO A 66 9.59 1.46 -0.61
CA PRO A 66 10.53 2.05 -1.56
C PRO A 66 9.83 2.65 -2.78
N ALA A 67 10.38 3.74 -3.34
CA ALA A 67 9.76 4.45 -4.46
C ALA A 67 9.51 3.54 -5.67
N SER A 68 10.40 2.59 -5.94
CA SER A 68 10.32 1.64 -7.05
C SER A 68 9.10 0.72 -7.00
N VAL A 69 8.55 0.44 -5.83
CA VAL A 69 7.44 -0.52 -5.67
C VAL A 69 6.08 0.13 -5.41
N LYS A 70 6.00 1.48 -5.37
CA LYS A 70 4.74 2.21 -5.16
C LYS A 70 3.66 1.83 -6.18
N LEU A 71 4.03 1.72 -7.45
CA LEU A 71 3.09 1.34 -8.52
C LEU A 71 2.66 -0.13 -8.43
N ASN A 72 3.55 -1.01 -7.95
CA ASN A 72 3.20 -2.40 -7.70
C ASN A 72 2.12 -2.51 -6.62
N TRP A 73 2.28 -1.80 -5.50
CA TRP A 73 1.27 -1.72 -4.45
C TRP A 73 -0.07 -1.20 -4.97
N LYS A 74 -0.07 -0.13 -5.78
CA LYS A 74 -1.30 0.39 -6.38
C LYS A 74 -2.03 -0.68 -7.20
N ARG A 75 -1.32 -1.39 -8.09
CA ARG A 75 -1.91 -2.46 -8.92
C ARG A 75 -2.48 -3.59 -8.09
N GLU A 76 -1.75 -4.05 -7.08
CA GLU A 76 -2.19 -5.14 -6.19
C GLU A 76 -3.44 -4.75 -5.37
N ILE A 77 -3.50 -3.50 -4.87
CA ILE A 77 -4.68 -3.01 -4.14
C ILE A 77 -5.91 -2.95 -5.07
N GLN A 78 -5.72 -2.50 -6.32
CA GLN A 78 -6.78 -2.49 -7.32
C GLN A 78 -7.23 -3.90 -7.71
N ALA A 79 -6.28 -4.83 -7.88
CA ALA A 79 -6.56 -6.22 -8.21
C ALA A 79 -7.32 -6.95 -7.09
N ALA A 80 -7.13 -6.55 -5.83
CA ALA A 80 -7.90 -7.04 -4.70
C ALA A 80 -9.34 -6.50 -4.65
N GLY A 81 -9.76 -5.69 -5.62
CA GLY A 81 -11.14 -5.20 -5.74
C GLY A 81 -11.52 -4.10 -4.76
N ARG A 82 -10.55 -3.39 -4.15
CA ARG A 82 -10.87 -2.20 -3.34
C ARG A 82 -11.34 -1.06 -4.26
N ALA A 83 -12.60 -0.64 -4.06
CA ALA A 83 -13.19 0.50 -4.74
C ALA A 83 -12.63 1.86 -4.27
N GLU A 84 -11.96 1.89 -3.12
CA GLU A 84 -11.40 3.11 -2.54
C GLU A 84 -10.25 3.68 -3.39
N PRO A 85 -10.20 5.00 -3.59
CA PRO A 85 -9.15 5.64 -4.39
C PRO A 85 -7.77 5.46 -3.76
N VAL A 86 -6.84 4.85 -4.51
CA VAL A 86 -5.43 4.72 -4.10
C VAL A 86 -4.62 5.92 -4.57
N HIS A 87 -4.14 6.72 -3.63
CA HIS A 87 -3.28 7.86 -3.91
C HIS A 87 -1.79 7.50 -3.74
N VAL A 88 -0.99 7.72 -4.79
CA VAL A 88 0.45 7.46 -4.77
C VAL A 88 1.19 8.79 -4.59
N LEU A 89 1.82 8.97 -3.43
CA LEU A 89 2.57 10.18 -3.11
C LEU A 89 3.92 10.17 -3.85
N GLY A 90 4.15 11.19 -4.68
CA GLY A 90 5.41 11.47 -5.37
C GLY A 90 6.22 12.58 -4.68
N PRO A 91 7.43 12.89 -5.19
CA PRO A 91 8.14 14.09 -4.75
C PRO A 91 7.28 15.32 -5.01
N THR A 92 7.16 16.20 -4.01
CA THR A 92 6.50 17.49 -4.17
C THR A 92 7.31 18.28 -5.19
N ARG A 93 6.74 18.57 -6.36
CA ARG A 93 7.37 19.51 -7.29
C ARG A 93 7.46 20.85 -6.57
N PRO A 94 8.65 21.46 -6.42
CA PRO A 94 8.72 22.84 -5.96
C PRO A 94 7.86 23.71 -6.88
N PRO A 95 7.19 24.76 -6.37
CA PRO A 95 6.53 25.73 -7.25
C PRO A 95 7.54 26.18 -8.30
N LEU A 96 7.13 26.22 -9.58
CA LEU A 96 7.96 26.78 -10.64
C LEU A 96 8.40 28.17 -10.19
N GLN A 97 9.70 28.37 -9.91
CA GLN A 97 10.22 29.69 -9.67
C GLN A 97 9.97 30.50 -10.94
N ALA A 98 9.19 31.58 -10.83
CA ALA A 98 9.05 32.53 -11.92
C ALA A 98 10.45 33.08 -12.21
N SER A 99 10.97 32.83 -13.41
CA SER A 99 12.18 33.52 -13.87
C SER A 99 11.94 35.03 -13.75
N PRO A 100 12.85 35.80 -13.12
CA PRO A 100 12.71 37.24 -13.13
C PRO A 100 12.74 37.70 -14.58
N ALA A 101 11.73 38.49 -14.97
CA ALA A 101 11.68 39.15 -16.26
C ALA A 101 13.00 39.93 -16.43
N GLY A 102 13.83 39.48 -17.37
CA GLY A 102 15.07 40.16 -17.72
C GLY A 102 14.75 41.59 -18.11
N SER A 103 15.28 42.52 -17.32
CA SER A 103 15.26 43.96 -17.57
C SER A 103 16.01 44.27 -18.87
N SER A 104 15.28 44.67 -19.90
CA SER A 104 15.86 45.29 -21.09
C SER A 104 16.39 46.68 -20.72
N SER A 105 17.70 46.77 -20.49
CA SER A 105 18.40 48.05 -20.37
C SER A 105 18.54 48.66 -21.76
N THR A 106 17.77 49.72 -22.04
CA THR A 106 17.97 50.59 -23.20
C THR A 106 19.18 51.47 -22.93
N THR A 107 20.32 51.17 -23.56
CA THR A 107 21.45 52.11 -23.67
C THR A 107 21.22 52.95 -24.92
N THR A 108 20.88 54.23 -24.71
CA THR A 108 20.99 55.29 -25.72
C THR A 108 22.44 55.78 -25.75
N CYS A 109 23.06 55.67 -26.93
CA CYS A 109 24.09 56.59 -27.40
C CYS A 109 23.72 56.99 -28.84
#